data_AF-X8DRI4-F1
#
_entry.id   AF-X8DRI4-F1
#
_cell.length_a   1.000
_cell.length_b   1.000
_cell.length_c   1.000
_cell.angle_alpha   90.00
_cell.angle_beta   90.00
_cell.angle_gamma   90.00
#
_symmetry.space_group_name_H-M   'P 1'
#
loop_
_entity.id
_entity.type
_entity.pdbx_description
1 polymer ?
#
loop_
_entity_poly.entity_id
_entity_poly.type
_entity_poly.pdbx_seq_one_letter_code
_entity_poly.pdbx_strand_id
1 'polypeptide(L)'
;MNFGNPPNSATEGASSLADHAWARHIDALMQADCAPGPDTEMYTWLVWQWCRYGRGLLTPDQRTALDTLPESVRKLRQDPWVCRFVDLADREYAGLPLAGGRRTPWLTYQRRLQTSRILPASRAALLEHLDSFHWKPGDHQWWSTFEEVSRFAAQHGRLPTRRDNEQLANWVAVQRFLLRSDRLRYDRAKALAALPGWAQALAQTRSRSPWERRCEQLRVFIQTRRRYPLLDSADAAEAALARWVLTQREQYRRDGLSAYRIKMLSALPFWRWGAREQAWDARFRRLARDVRRGRFGPGHPDYTWVIAQRRQYRIGRLTTEQANQLRSLNLLGSRLSLAA
;
A
#
# COMPACT_ATOMS: atom_id res chain seq x y z
N MET A 1 -33.29 15.37 52.60
CA MET A 1 -34.02 14.49 51.67
C MET A 1 -33.01 13.91 50.70
N ASN A 2 -32.82 12.59 50.77
CA ASN A 2 -31.85 11.82 50.00
C ASN A 2 -32.22 11.78 48.50
N PHE A 3 -31.28 12.06 47.62
CA PHE A 3 -31.39 11.72 46.19
C PHE A 3 -30.72 10.36 45.98
N GLY A 4 -31.54 9.32 45.78
CA GLY A 4 -31.09 7.98 45.46
C GLY A 4 -30.59 7.88 44.01
N ASN A 5 -29.44 7.23 43.85
CA ASN A 5 -28.91 6.79 42.56
C ASN A 5 -29.87 5.81 41.86
N PRO A 6 -29.96 5.82 40.51
CA PRO A 6 -30.73 4.82 39.77
C PRO A 6 -30.04 3.44 39.81
N PRO A 7 -30.80 2.34 39.67
CA PRO A 7 -30.29 0.99 39.84
C PRO A 7 -29.46 0.50 38.64
N ASN A 8 -28.55 -0.39 38.99
CA ASN A 8 -27.51 -1.03 38.20
C ASN A 8 -28.09 -2.17 37.32
N SER A 9 -29.12 -1.91 36.52
CA SER A 9 -29.88 -2.97 35.81
C SER A 9 -29.31 -3.37 34.43
N ALA A 10 -28.26 -2.71 33.95
CA ALA A 10 -27.62 -3.05 32.67
C ALA A 10 -26.51 -4.12 32.81
N THR A 11 -25.94 -4.28 34.00
CA THR A 11 -24.84 -5.23 34.28
C THR A 11 -25.35 -6.63 34.60
N GLU A 12 -26.53 -6.77 35.23
CA GLU A 12 -27.12 -8.08 35.57
C GLU A 12 -27.61 -8.86 34.34
N GLY A 13 -28.20 -8.19 33.35
CA GLY A 13 -28.67 -8.84 32.11
C GLY A 13 -27.53 -9.38 31.23
N ALA A 14 -26.38 -8.70 31.21
CA ALA A 14 -25.20 -9.14 30.47
C ALA A 14 -24.49 -10.32 31.14
N SER A 15 -24.44 -10.35 32.48
CA SER A 15 -23.91 -11.50 33.24
C SER A 15 -24.77 -12.74 33.01
N SER A 16 -26.09 -12.60 33.10
CA SER A 16 -27.02 -13.70 32.88
C SER A 16 -26.85 -14.32 31.49
N LEU A 17 -26.80 -13.52 30.43
CA LEU A 17 -26.63 -14.04 29.06
C LEU A 17 -25.27 -14.73 28.83
N ALA A 18 -24.20 -14.21 29.44
CA ALA A 18 -22.87 -14.82 29.38
C ALA A 18 -22.83 -16.17 30.11
N ASP A 19 -23.50 -16.27 31.26
CA ASP A 19 -23.62 -17.51 32.03
C ASP A 19 -24.45 -18.57 31.30
N HIS A 20 -25.56 -18.17 30.66
CA HIS A 20 -26.35 -19.05 29.79
C HIS A 20 -25.55 -19.51 28.57
N ALA A 21 -24.75 -18.63 27.96
CA ALA A 21 -23.87 -19.03 26.87
C ALA A 21 -22.83 -20.04 27.35
N TRP A 22 -22.21 -19.81 28.51
CA TRP A 22 -21.20 -20.70 29.09
C TRP A 22 -21.76 -22.09 29.37
N ALA A 23 -22.93 -22.18 30.01
CA ALA A 23 -23.62 -23.44 30.30
C ALA A 23 -23.90 -24.25 29.02
N ARG A 24 -24.43 -23.61 27.97
CA ARG A 24 -24.68 -24.28 26.68
C ARG A 24 -23.41 -24.87 26.04
N HIS A 25 -22.27 -24.20 26.18
CA HIS A 25 -21.02 -24.73 25.62
C HIS A 25 -20.53 -25.96 26.39
N ILE A 26 -20.68 -25.97 27.72
CA ILE A 26 -20.36 -27.15 28.54
C ILE A 26 -21.31 -28.30 28.23
N ASP A 27 -22.62 -28.07 28.17
CA ASP A 27 -23.59 -29.13 27.86
C ASP A 27 -23.30 -29.77 26.49
N ALA A 28 -22.99 -28.95 25.49
CA ALA A 28 -22.59 -29.42 24.17
C ALA A 28 -21.30 -30.26 24.20
N LEU A 29 -20.32 -29.90 25.04
CA LEU A 29 -19.07 -30.66 25.21
C LEU A 29 -19.25 -31.94 26.04
N MET A 30 -20.20 -31.96 26.98
CA MET A 30 -20.55 -33.14 27.77
C MET A 30 -21.25 -34.21 26.91
N GLN A 31 -22.02 -33.78 25.91
CA GLN A 31 -22.71 -34.67 24.96
C GLN A 31 -21.82 -35.08 23.76
N ALA A 32 -20.62 -34.52 23.64
CA ALA A 32 -19.73 -34.80 22.51
C ALA A 32 -18.93 -36.10 22.72
N ASP A 33 -18.96 -36.98 21.73
CA ASP A 33 -18.19 -38.24 21.75
C ASP A 33 -16.67 -38.00 21.60
N CYS A 34 -16.29 -36.88 20.96
CA CYS A 34 -14.89 -36.54 20.66
C CYS A 34 -14.59 -35.05 20.89
N ALA A 35 -13.29 -34.73 20.99
CA ALA A 35 -12.85 -33.34 21.13
C ALA A 35 -13.26 -32.48 19.92
N PRO A 36 -13.61 -31.20 20.12
CA PRO A 36 -13.94 -30.31 19.02
C PRO A 36 -12.74 -30.17 18.07
N GLY A 37 -12.99 -30.24 16.76
CA GLY A 37 -11.95 -30.10 15.74
C GLY A 37 -11.47 -28.65 15.58
N PRO A 38 -10.25 -28.43 15.04
CA PRO A 38 -9.67 -27.11 14.87
C PRO A 38 -10.36 -26.24 13.81
N ASP A 39 -11.49 -26.67 13.24
CA ASP A 39 -12.30 -25.85 12.33
C ASP A 39 -13.60 -25.36 12.99
N THR A 40 -13.78 -25.63 14.28
CA THR A 40 -15.02 -25.30 15.02
C THR A 40 -14.82 -24.10 15.96
N GLU A 41 -15.87 -23.30 16.14
CA GLU A 41 -15.89 -22.23 17.15
C GLU A 41 -15.75 -22.77 18.57
N MET A 42 -16.29 -23.97 18.82
CA MET A 42 -16.18 -24.69 20.10
C MET A 42 -14.72 -24.97 20.46
N TYR A 43 -13.85 -25.27 19.49
CA TYR A 43 -12.42 -25.41 19.71
C TYR A 43 -11.77 -24.11 20.18
N THR A 44 -12.04 -22.99 19.50
CA THR A 44 -11.53 -21.67 19.90
C THR A 44 -11.97 -21.35 21.32
N TRP A 45 -13.27 -21.53 21.61
CA TRP A 45 -13.82 -21.26 22.94
C TRP A 45 -13.16 -22.11 24.02
N LEU A 46 -13.06 -23.43 23.82
CA LEU A 46 -12.52 -24.36 24.80
C LEU A 46 -11.04 -24.11 25.08
N VAL A 47 -10.23 -23.91 24.03
CA VAL A 47 -8.80 -23.61 24.16
C VAL A 47 -8.61 -22.29 24.92
N TRP A 48 -9.45 -21.28 24.66
CA TRP A 48 -9.42 -20.03 25.39
C TRP A 48 -9.79 -20.18 26.86
N GLN A 49 -10.78 -21.02 27.19
CA GLN A 49 -11.13 -21.30 28.57
C GLN A 49 -9.97 -21.97 29.32
N TRP A 50 -9.15 -22.82 28.68
CA TRP A 50 -7.97 -23.37 29.33
C TRP A 50 -6.87 -22.33 29.60
N CYS A 51 -6.70 -21.33 28.73
CA CYS A 51 -5.84 -20.18 29.04
C CYS A 51 -6.34 -19.45 30.30
N ARG A 52 -7.66 -19.23 30.40
CA ARG A 52 -8.28 -18.61 31.59
C ARG A 52 -8.16 -19.49 32.84
N TYR A 53 -8.27 -20.80 32.69
CA TYR A 53 -8.10 -21.78 33.76
C TYR A 53 -6.71 -21.71 34.36
N GLY A 54 -5.65 -21.76 33.53
CA GLY A 54 -4.26 -21.69 33.98
C GLY A 54 -3.92 -20.38 34.71
N ARG A 55 -4.60 -19.29 34.35
CA ARG A 55 -4.46 -17.96 34.96
C ARG A 55 -5.32 -17.74 36.20
N GLY A 56 -6.17 -18.71 36.54
CA GLY A 56 -7.09 -18.60 37.67
C GLY A 56 -8.23 -17.60 37.48
N LEU A 57 -8.55 -17.21 36.24
CA LEU A 57 -9.60 -16.24 35.89
C LEU A 57 -11.01 -16.84 35.81
N LEU A 58 -11.15 -18.13 36.12
CA LEU A 58 -12.42 -18.86 36.16
C LEU A 58 -12.91 -19.01 37.59
N THR A 59 -14.23 -18.94 37.77
CA THR A 59 -14.89 -19.22 39.05
C THR A 59 -14.68 -20.68 39.46
N PRO A 60 -14.82 -21.04 40.74
CA PRO A 60 -14.71 -22.43 41.20
C PRO A 60 -15.63 -23.37 40.42
N ASP A 61 -16.89 -22.98 40.21
CA ASP A 61 -17.88 -23.78 39.48
C ASP A 61 -17.47 -24.01 38.02
N GLN A 62 -16.94 -22.96 37.35
CA GLN A 62 -16.45 -23.06 35.98
C GLN A 62 -15.24 -24.00 35.86
N ARG A 63 -14.36 -24.03 36.87
CA ARG A 63 -13.22 -24.94 36.91
C ARG A 63 -13.68 -26.37 37.08
N THR A 64 -14.57 -26.62 38.04
CA THR A 64 -15.15 -27.95 38.27
C THR A 64 -15.83 -28.47 37.01
N ALA A 65 -16.64 -27.64 36.33
CA ALA A 65 -17.30 -28.05 35.10
C ALA A 65 -16.34 -28.34 33.93
N LEU A 66 -15.18 -27.68 33.85
CA LEU A 66 -14.12 -28.05 32.88
C LEU A 66 -13.39 -29.34 33.27
N ASP A 67 -13.18 -29.58 34.56
CA ASP A 67 -12.52 -30.79 35.08
C ASP A 67 -13.41 -32.03 34.94
N THR A 68 -14.74 -31.86 34.97
CA THR A 68 -15.73 -32.94 34.75
C THR A 68 -15.96 -33.30 33.28
N LEU A 69 -15.37 -32.56 32.33
CA LEU A 69 -15.52 -32.85 30.90
C LEU A 69 -15.01 -34.27 30.55
N PRO A 70 -15.57 -34.91 29.50
CA PRO A 70 -15.11 -36.21 29.04
C PRO A 70 -13.60 -36.24 28.77
N GLU A 71 -12.96 -37.37 29.07
CA GLU A 71 -11.51 -37.54 28.88
C GLU A 71 -11.09 -37.30 27.42
N SER A 72 -11.94 -37.68 26.46
CA SER A 72 -11.72 -37.42 25.02
C SER A 72 -11.54 -35.92 24.73
N VAL A 73 -12.33 -35.07 25.38
CA VAL A 73 -12.27 -33.61 25.26
C VAL A 73 -11.09 -33.05 26.05
N ARG A 74 -10.85 -33.51 27.28
CA ARG A 74 -9.72 -33.04 28.12
C ARG A 74 -8.36 -33.34 27.50
N LYS A 75 -8.20 -34.45 26.77
CA LYS A 75 -6.96 -34.79 26.04
C LYS A 75 -6.53 -33.72 25.04
N LEU A 76 -7.46 -32.93 24.49
CA LEU A 76 -7.11 -31.85 23.58
C LEU A 76 -6.21 -30.79 24.26
N ARG A 77 -6.22 -30.66 25.59
CA ARG A 77 -5.28 -29.80 26.33
C ARG A 77 -3.83 -30.22 26.15
N GLN A 78 -3.57 -31.50 25.86
CA GLN A 78 -2.23 -32.06 25.63
C GLN A 78 -1.79 -31.94 24.17
N ASP A 79 -2.67 -31.46 23.27
CA ASP A 79 -2.32 -31.26 21.87
C ASP A 79 -1.11 -30.31 21.76
N PRO A 80 -0.07 -30.68 20.97
CA PRO A 80 1.14 -29.87 20.89
C PRO A 80 0.89 -28.43 20.42
N TRP A 81 -0.13 -28.18 19.60
CA TRP A 81 -0.47 -26.83 19.18
C TRP A 81 -1.11 -26.04 20.33
N VAL A 82 -2.07 -26.65 21.03
CA VAL A 82 -2.74 -26.04 22.20
C VAL A 82 -1.75 -25.69 23.30
N CYS A 83 -0.89 -26.63 23.69
CA CYS A 83 0.17 -26.40 24.69
C CYS A 83 1.06 -25.20 24.31
N ARG A 84 1.44 -25.08 23.04
CA ARG A 84 2.29 -23.99 22.54
C ARG A 84 1.56 -22.65 22.53
N PHE A 85 0.27 -22.64 22.20
CA PHE A 85 -0.56 -21.45 22.24
C PHE A 85 -0.75 -20.94 23.69
N VAL A 86 -1.01 -21.84 24.65
CA VAL A 86 -1.16 -21.46 26.07
C VAL A 86 0.13 -20.83 26.61
N ASP A 87 1.31 -21.44 26.36
CA ASP A 87 2.62 -20.86 26.74
C ASP A 87 2.86 -19.48 26.10
N LEU A 88 2.33 -19.26 24.88
CA LEU A 88 2.44 -17.97 24.20
C LEU A 88 1.54 -16.91 24.86
N ALA A 89 0.29 -17.26 25.14
CA ALA A 89 -0.68 -16.39 25.80
C ALA A 89 -0.19 -15.97 27.19
N ASP A 90 0.23 -16.93 28.03
CA ASP A 90 0.72 -16.67 29.38
C ASP A 90 1.90 -15.67 29.40
N ARG A 91 2.77 -15.72 28.38
CA ARG A 91 3.89 -14.78 28.24
C ARG A 91 3.50 -13.39 27.84
N GLU A 92 2.57 -13.26 26.89
CA GLU A 92 2.03 -11.95 26.51
C GLU A 92 1.42 -11.27 27.73
N TYR A 93 0.65 -12.01 28.52
CA TYR A 93 0.07 -11.51 29.75
C TYR A 93 1.11 -11.22 30.84
N ALA A 94 2.25 -11.90 30.83
CA ALA A 94 3.41 -11.53 31.65
C ALA A 94 4.18 -10.30 31.10
N GLY A 95 3.70 -9.66 30.04
CA GLY A 95 4.33 -8.49 29.41
C GLY A 95 5.62 -8.81 28.64
N LEU A 96 5.91 -10.09 28.39
CA LEU A 96 7.12 -10.51 27.71
C LEU A 96 6.93 -10.46 26.19
N PRO A 97 7.93 -9.98 25.43
CA PRO A 97 7.80 -9.88 23.98
C PRO A 97 7.62 -11.28 23.36
N LEU A 98 6.67 -11.36 22.42
CA LEU A 98 6.44 -12.54 21.59
C LEU A 98 7.54 -12.72 20.52
N ALA A 99 8.37 -11.69 20.30
CA ALA A 99 9.51 -11.72 19.39
C ALA A 99 10.81 -12.12 20.13
N GLY A 100 11.48 -13.18 19.65
CA GLY A 100 12.79 -13.64 20.15
C GLY A 100 12.86 -15.15 20.44
N GLY A 101 14.00 -15.79 20.14
CA GLY A 101 14.29 -17.20 20.49
C GLY A 101 13.57 -18.28 19.68
N ARG A 102 13.51 -19.52 20.22
CA ARG A 102 12.92 -20.75 19.59
C ARG A 102 11.43 -20.63 19.20
N ARG A 103 10.74 -19.57 19.64
CA ARG A 103 9.30 -19.30 19.40
C ARG A 103 9.04 -18.49 18.12
N THR A 104 9.99 -17.64 17.69
CA THR A 104 9.95 -16.98 16.38
C THR A 104 9.79 -18.00 15.25
N PRO A 105 10.51 -19.14 15.23
CA PRO A 105 10.26 -20.23 14.29
C PRO A 105 8.81 -20.75 14.27
N TRP A 106 8.19 -20.99 15.43
CA TRP A 106 6.81 -21.50 15.48
C TRP A 106 5.81 -20.48 14.95
N LEU A 107 5.86 -19.22 15.41
CA LEU A 107 5.00 -18.16 14.87
C LEU A 107 5.27 -17.89 13.39
N THR A 108 6.52 -18.01 12.93
CA THR A 108 6.87 -17.91 11.51
C THR A 108 6.26 -19.04 10.70
N TYR A 109 6.26 -20.26 11.26
CA TYR A 109 5.58 -21.40 10.65
C TYR A 109 4.06 -21.19 10.58
N GLN A 110 3.42 -20.71 11.65
CA GLN A 110 1.98 -20.39 11.63
C GLN A 110 1.66 -19.30 10.58
N ARG A 111 2.46 -18.24 10.49
CA ARG A 111 2.32 -17.19 9.45
C ARG A 111 2.46 -17.75 8.03
N ARG A 112 3.38 -18.71 7.82
CA ARG A 112 3.53 -19.40 6.53
C ARG A 112 2.28 -20.22 6.20
N LEU A 113 1.77 -21.01 7.15
CA LEU A 113 0.53 -21.78 6.96
C LEU A 113 -0.66 -20.87 6.66
N GLN A 114 -0.78 -19.73 7.34
CA GLN A 114 -1.83 -18.75 7.08
C GLN A 114 -1.70 -18.11 5.69
N THR A 115 -0.47 -17.79 5.26
CA THR A 115 -0.22 -17.28 3.90
C THR A 115 -0.61 -18.30 2.82
N SER A 116 -0.38 -19.59 3.10
CA SER A 116 -0.79 -20.70 2.24
C SER A 116 -2.25 -21.11 2.40
N ARG A 117 -3.03 -20.47 3.31
CA ARG A 117 -4.43 -20.81 3.65
C ARG A 117 -4.64 -22.25 4.11
N ILE A 118 -3.64 -22.83 4.78
CA ILE A 118 -3.68 -24.19 5.34
C ILE A 118 -4.00 -24.15 6.84
N LEU A 119 -3.76 -23.02 7.51
CA LEU A 119 -4.02 -22.89 8.94
C LEU A 119 -5.54 -22.89 9.20
N PRO A 120 -6.04 -23.77 10.11
CA PRO A 120 -7.44 -23.78 10.50
C PRO A 120 -7.92 -22.43 11.03
N ALA A 121 -9.15 -22.05 10.71
CA ALA A 121 -9.70 -20.73 11.05
C ALA A 121 -9.74 -20.48 12.57
N SER A 122 -10.06 -21.52 13.36
CA SER A 122 -10.11 -21.42 14.83
C SER A 122 -8.72 -21.10 15.43
N ARG A 123 -7.66 -21.66 14.85
CA ARG A 123 -6.26 -21.44 15.26
C ARG A 123 -5.77 -20.05 14.86
N ALA A 124 -6.19 -19.57 13.70
CA ALA A 124 -5.96 -18.19 13.30
C ALA A 124 -6.66 -17.22 14.25
N ALA A 125 -7.94 -17.46 14.56
CA ALA A 125 -8.72 -16.65 15.49
C ALA A 125 -8.10 -16.62 16.89
N LEU A 126 -7.63 -17.75 17.41
CA LEU A 126 -6.90 -17.82 18.70
C LEU A 126 -5.64 -16.95 18.70
N LEU A 127 -4.83 -17.00 17.65
CA LEU A 127 -3.64 -16.16 17.54
C LEU A 127 -3.98 -14.68 17.41
N GLU A 128 -5.11 -14.33 16.79
CA GLU A 128 -5.62 -12.95 16.69
C GLU A 128 -6.17 -12.40 18.02
N HIS A 129 -6.47 -13.25 19.00
CA HIS A 129 -6.82 -12.80 20.36
C HIS A 129 -5.62 -12.26 21.16
N LEU A 130 -4.40 -12.42 20.63
CA LEU A 130 -3.19 -11.94 21.28
C LEU A 130 -2.89 -10.51 20.80
N ASP A 131 -2.94 -9.55 21.72
CA ASP A 131 -2.87 -8.11 21.41
C ASP A 131 -1.57 -7.72 20.69
N SER A 132 -0.45 -8.36 21.06
CA SER A 132 0.88 -8.09 20.50
C SER A 132 1.19 -8.95 19.27
N PHE A 133 0.27 -9.82 18.84
CA PHE A 133 0.48 -10.68 17.68
C PHE A 133 0.06 -9.99 16.38
N HIS A 134 0.95 -10.08 15.39
CA HIS A 134 0.66 -9.65 14.03
C HIS A 134 1.06 -10.71 13.01
N TRP A 135 0.19 -10.90 12.00
CA TRP A 135 0.46 -11.78 10.86
C TRP A 135 1.63 -11.30 10.00
N LYS A 136 1.81 -9.98 9.88
CA LYS A 136 2.91 -9.35 9.13
C LYS A 136 3.66 -8.36 10.04
N PRO A 137 4.51 -8.83 10.97
CA PRO A 137 5.17 -7.97 11.95
C PRO A 137 6.05 -6.90 11.29
N GLY A 138 6.69 -7.21 10.17
CA GLY A 138 7.47 -6.23 9.42
C GLY A 138 6.64 -5.15 8.70
N ASP A 139 5.39 -5.43 8.34
CA ASP A 139 4.47 -4.40 7.83
C ASP A 139 3.95 -3.55 8.99
N HIS A 140 3.56 -4.17 10.11
CA HIS A 140 3.11 -3.46 11.31
C HIS A 140 4.17 -2.49 11.83
N GLN A 141 5.41 -2.97 12.00
CA GLN A 141 6.54 -2.12 12.42
C GLN A 141 6.75 -0.95 11.48
N TRP A 142 6.63 -1.18 10.17
CA TRP A 142 6.79 -0.11 9.18
C TRP A 142 5.72 0.97 9.35
N TRP A 143 4.44 0.58 9.54
CA TRP A 143 3.34 1.53 9.74
C TRP A 143 3.43 2.27 11.07
N SER A 144 3.83 1.60 12.15
CA SER A 144 4.08 2.24 13.45
C SER A 144 5.16 3.32 13.33
N THR A 145 6.31 3.00 12.74
CA THR A 145 7.39 3.98 12.54
C THR A 145 6.98 5.08 11.55
N PHE A 146 6.19 4.76 10.52
CA PHE A 146 5.64 5.77 9.62
C PHE A 146 4.73 6.75 10.36
N GLU A 147 3.88 6.28 11.28
CA GLU A 147 3.00 7.14 12.07
C GLU A 147 3.80 8.09 12.97
N GLU A 148 4.86 7.61 13.62
CA GLU A 148 5.77 8.44 14.40
C GLU A 148 6.42 9.55 13.54
N VAL A 149 6.94 9.19 12.36
CA VAL A 149 7.49 10.15 11.40
C VAL A 149 6.42 11.11 10.91
N SER A 150 5.20 10.64 10.66
CA SER A 150 4.07 11.44 10.19
C SER A 150 3.65 12.48 11.23
N ARG A 151 3.55 12.08 12.49
CA ARG A 151 3.25 12.96 13.62
C ARG A 151 4.32 14.04 13.78
N PHE A 152 5.59 13.64 13.73
CA PHE A 152 6.71 14.59 13.76
C PHE A 152 6.65 15.57 12.58
N ALA A 153 6.42 15.07 11.36
CA ALA A 153 6.37 15.89 10.15
C ALA A 153 5.18 16.87 10.16
N ALA A 154 4.03 16.46 10.71
CA ALA A 154 2.88 17.32 10.90
C ALA A 154 3.16 18.45 11.91
N GLN A 155 3.85 18.14 13.01
CA GLN A 155 4.18 19.12 14.06
C GLN A 155 5.25 20.12 13.63
N HIS A 156 6.31 19.66 12.96
CA HIS A 156 7.47 20.51 12.64
C HIS A 156 7.52 20.99 11.18
N GLY A 157 6.62 20.52 10.31
CA GLY A 157 6.63 20.82 8.87
C GLY A 157 7.83 20.24 8.10
N ARG A 158 8.65 19.41 8.75
CA ARG A 158 9.86 18.79 8.20
C ARG A 158 10.04 17.36 8.71
N LEU A 159 10.85 16.57 8.01
CA LEU A 159 11.23 15.23 8.46
C LEU A 159 12.21 15.28 9.66
N PRO A 160 12.23 14.22 10.50
CA PRO A 160 13.19 14.10 11.59
C PRO A 160 14.63 14.00 11.06
N THR A 161 15.53 14.69 11.76
CA THR A 161 16.98 14.64 11.55
C THR A 161 17.64 13.81 12.65
N ARG A 162 18.93 13.48 12.49
CA ARG A 162 19.68 12.72 13.50
C ARG A 162 19.69 13.39 14.89
N ARG A 163 19.56 14.72 14.95
CA ARG A 163 19.51 15.46 16.22
C ARG A 163 18.16 15.33 16.93
N ASP A 164 17.09 15.11 16.17
CA ASP A 164 15.74 14.95 16.74
C ASP A 164 15.53 13.52 17.22
N ASN A 165 15.83 12.55 16.34
CA ASN A 165 15.75 11.12 16.63
C ASN A 165 16.57 10.35 15.59
N GLU A 166 17.65 9.70 16.03
CA GLU A 166 18.54 8.94 15.14
C GLU A 166 17.84 7.76 14.45
N GLN A 167 16.97 7.04 15.17
CA GLN A 167 16.27 5.88 14.62
C GLN A 167 15.31 6.29 13.50
N LEU A 168 14.50 7.33 13.73
CA LEU A 168 13.56 7.85 12.72
C LEU A 168 14.29 8.46 11.53
N ALA A 169 15.38 9.19 11.76
CA ALA A 169 16.19 9.75 10.69
C ALA A 169 16.83 8.65 9.81
N ASN A 170 17.35 7.59 10.44
CA ASN A 170 17.89 6.44 9.72
C ASN A 170 16.79 5.69 8.96
N TRP A 171 15.61 5.50 9.55
CA TRP A 171 14.46 4.90 8.87
C TRP A 171 14.05 5.69 7.62
N VAL A 172 13.94 7.02 7.72
CA VAL A 172 13.67 7.92 6.59
C VAL A 172 14.75 7.79 5.50
N ALA A 173 16.03 7.71 5.88
CA ALA A 173 17.13 7.52 4.95
C ALA A 173 17.04 6.17 4.20
N VAL A 174 16.69 5.10 4.91
CA VAL A 174 16.42 3.78 4.31
C VAL A 174 15.25 3.86 3.33
N GLN A 175 14.15 4.52 3.69
CA GLN A 175 12.99 4.67 2.79
C GLN A 175 13.37 5.45 1.51
N ARG A 176 14.17 6.51 1.63
CA ARG A 176 14.70 7.27 0.46
C ARG A 176 15.59 6.40 -0.41
N PHE A 177 16.41 5.52 0.18
CA PHE A 177 17.22 4.57 -0.57
C PHE A 177 16.36 3.52 -1.31
N LEU A 178 15.36 2.95 -0.64
CA LEU A 178 14.43 1.97 -1.22
C LEU A 178 13.60 2.59 -2.36
N LEU A 179 13.12 3.82 -2.20
CA LEU A 179 12.39 4.54 -3.25
C LEU A 179 13.28 4.79 -4.48
N ARG A 180 14.52 5.22 -4.27
CA ARG A 180 15.49 5.45 -5.36
C ARG A 180 15.88 4.17 -6.09
N SER A 181 15.99 3.06 -5.37
CA SER A 181 16.32 1.73 -5.91
C SER A 181 15.13 0.96 -6.47
N ASP A 182 13.93 1.54 -6.47
CA ASP A 182 12.68 0.91 -6.92
C ASP A 182 12.27 -0.36 -6.16
N ARG A 183 12.77 -0.51 -4.93
CA ARG A 183 12.47 -1.65 -4.06
C ARG A 183 11.39 -1.32 -3.03
N LEU A 184 10.87 -0.11 -3.05
CA LEU A 184 9.83 0.33 -2.12
C LEU A 184 8.44 -0.03 -2.67
N ARG A 185 7.64 -0.72 -1.84
CA ARG A 185 6.25 -1.07 -2.16
C ARG A 185 5.42 0.17 -2.50
N TYR A 186 4.51 0.06 -3.46
CA TYR A 186 3.74 1.19 -3.99
C TYR A 186 2.95 1.95 -2.93
N ASP A 187 2.25 1.24 -2.05
CA ASP A 187 1.48 1.82 -0.93
C ASP A 187 2.35 2.60 0.04
N ARG A 188 3.53 2.07 0.39
CA ARG A 188 4.53 2.75 1.23
C ARG A 188 5.06 4.02 0.55
N ALA A 189 5.34 3.93 -0.76
CA ALA A 189 5.76 5.09 -1.55
C ALA A 189 4.69 6.18 -1.61
N LYS A 190 3.41 5.78 -1.79
CA LYS A 190 2.26 6.69 -1.79
C LYS A 190 2.09 7.38 -0.43
N ALA A 191 2.19 6.64 0.66
CA ALA A 191 2.09 7.18 2.02
C ALA A 191 3.20 8.20 2.32
N LEU A 192 4.46 7.86 1.99
CA LEU A 192 5.59 8.78 2.17
C LEU A 192 5.50 10.03 1.30
N ALA A 193 4.97 9.92 0.08
CA ALA A 193 4.80 11.07 -0.82
C ALA A 193 3.83 12.13 -0.26
N ALA A 194 2.94 11.75 0.66
CA ALA A 194 2.01 12.66 1.32
C ALA A 194 2.63 13.38 2.54
N LEU A 195 3.82 12.98 3.00
CA LEU A 195 4.43 13.57 4.19
C LEU A 195 4.96 15.00 3.95
N PRO A 196 4.70 15.94 4.87
CA PRO A 196 5.35 17.25 4.86
C PRO A 196 6.88 17.12 4.89
N GLY A 197 7.57 17.91 4.08
CA GLY A 197 9.04 17.88 4.00
C GLY A 197 9.64 16.73 3.17
N TRP A 198 8.83 15.75 2.73
CA TRP A 198 9.35 14.59 1.98
C TRP A 198 9.92 14.97 0.62
N ALA A 199 9.22 15.81 -0.14
CA ALA A 199 9.68 16.27 -1.45
C ALA A 199 10.99 17.08 -1.34
N GLN A 200 11.10 17.95 -0.34
CA GLN A 200 12.30 18.74 -0.05
C GLN A 200 13.47 17.84 0.35
N ALA A 201 13.23 16.86 1.22
CA ALA A 201 14.25 15.90 1.64
C ALA A 201 14.76 15.05 0.47
N LEU A 202 13.90 14.67 -0.48
CA LEU A 202 14.31 14.00 -1.71
C LEU A 202 15.21 14.90 -2.56
N ALA A 203 14.83 16.16 -2.77
CA ALA A 203 15.62 17.12 -3.57
C ALA A 203 17.02 17.39 -2.98
N GLN A 204 17.16 17.38 -1.65
CA GLN A 204 18.42 17.61 -0.93
C GLN A 204 19.33 16.36 -0.86
N THR A 205 18.89 15.20 -1.36
CA THR A 205 19.69 13.97 -1.34
C THR A 205 20.92 14.12 -2.24
N ARG A 206 22.12 14.28 -1.63
CA ARG A 206 23.39 14.49 -2.36
C ARG A 206 23.74 13.39 -3.37
N SER A 207 23.25 12.17 -3.15
CA SER A 207 23.43 11.06 -4.10
C SER A 207 22.18 10.93 -4.98
N ARG A 208 22.15 11.67 -6.10
CA ARG A 208 21.16 11.40 -7.16
C ARG A 208 21.34 9.96 -7.62
N SER A 209 20.27 9.17 -7.53
CA SER A 209 20.27 7.80 -8.02
C SER A 209 20.66 7.74 -9.50
N PRO A 210 21.15 6.61 -10.02
CA PRO A 210 21.38 6.43 -11.45
C PRO A 210 20.14 6.80 -12.29
N TRP A 211 18.94 6.57 -11.76
CA TRP A 211 17.67 6.94 -12.38
C TRP A 211 17.49 8.46 -12.46
N GLU A 212 17.69 9.20 -11.36
CA GLU A 212 17.54 10.65 -11.33
C GLU A 212 18.56 11.35 -12.23
N ARG A 213 19.79 10.82 -12.28
CA ARG A 213 20.80 11.30 -13.23
C ARG A 213 20.36 11.12 -14.67
N ARG A 214 19.78 9.96 -15.02
CA ARG A 214 19.26 9.73 -16.37
C ARG A 214 18.04 10.59 -16.71
N CYS A 215 17.13 10.78 -15.76
CA CYS A 215 15.99 11.68 -15.92
C CYS A 215 16.45 13.12 -16.18
N GLU A 216 17.49 13.55 -15.47
CA GLU A 216 18.11 14.86 -15.67
C GLU A 216 18.84 14.98 -17.02
N GLN A 217 19.61 13.95 -17.41
CA GLN A 217 20.23 13.89 -18.74
C GLN A 217 19.17 13.99 -19.84
N LEU A 218 18.03 13.33 -19.67
CA LEU A 218 16.90 13.45 -20.58
C LEU A 218 16.29 14.85 -20.60
N ARG A 219 16.13 15.48 -19.42
CA ARG A 219 15.65 16.87 -19.33
C ARG A 219 16.54 17.81 -20.14
N VAL A 220 17.85 17.74 -19.93
CA VAL A 220 18.84 18.55 -20.64
C VAL A 220 18.80 18.23 -22.13
N PHE A 221 18.76 16.95 -22.51
CA PHE A 221 18.69 16.54 -23.91
C PHE A 221 17.46 17.13 -24.62
N ILE A 222 16.27 17.01 -24.02
CA ILE A 222 15.02 17.52 -24.61
C ILE A 222 15.06 19.06 -24.69
N GLN A 223 15.59 19.73 -23.68
CA GLN A 223 15.72 21.20 -23.69
C GLN A 223 16.65 21.68 -24.81
N THR A 224 17.79 21.01 -25.01
CA THR A 224 18.80 21.39 -26.01
C THR A 224 18.38 20.97 -27.43
N ARG A 225 17.96 19.72 -27.62
CA ARG A 225 17.69 19.15 -28.96
C ARG A 225 16.23 19.33 -29.40
N ARG A 226 15.33 19.73 -28.49
CA ARG A 226 13.87 19.88 -28.75
C ARG A 226 13.21 18.64 -29.35
N ARG A 227 13.77 17.46 -29.08
CA ARG A 227 13.27 16.15 -29.49
C ARG A 227 13.63 15.08 -28.46
N TYR A 228 13.00 13.92 -28.56
CA TYR A 228 13.41 12.74 -27.80
C TYR A 228 14.69 12.12 -28.38
N PRO A 229 15.49 11.44 -27.54
CA PRO A 229 16.63 10.65 -28.00
C PRO A 229 16.16 9.51 -28.91
N LEU A 230 16.96 9.21 -29.92
CA LEU A 230 16.69 8.20 -30.94
C LEU A 230 17.45 6.91 -30.64
N LEU A 231 16.81 5.77 -30.91
CA LEU A 231 17.42 4.45 -30.70
C LEU A 231 18.57 4.17 -31.69
N ASP A 232 18.42 4.68 -32.91
CA ASP A 232 19.31 4.55 -34.06
C ASP A 232 20.33 5.70 -34.16
N SER A 233 20.48 6.51 -33.10
CA SER A 233 21.50 7.56 -33.08
C SER A 233 22.91 6.97 -33.13
N ALA A 234 23.79 7.61 -33.91
CA ALA A 234 25.22 7.30 -33.92
C ALA A 234 25.91 7.61 -32.58
N ASP A 235 25.31 8.49 -31.76
CA ASP A 235 25.77 8.74 -30.39
C ASP A 235 25.27 7.64 -29.44
N ALA A 236 26.20 6.84 -28.94
CA ALA A 236 25.92 5.76 -27.99
C ALA A 236 25.22 6.25 -26.71
N ALA A 237 25.53 7.46 -26.24
CA ALA A 237 24.89 8.04 -25.07
C ALA A 237 23.42 8.38 -25.35
N GLU A 238 23.12 8.92 -26.53
CA GLU A 238 21.76 9.16 -26.98
C GLU A 238 20.96 7.85 -27.12
N ALA A 239 21.54 6.85 -27.79
CA ALA A 239 20.89 5.55 -27.97
C ALA A 239 20.59 4.85 -26.63
N ALA A 240 21.48 4.98 -25.64
CA ALA A 240 21.25 4.48 -24.29
C ALA A 240 20.13 5.23 -23.56
N LEU A 241 20.03 6.55 -23.77
CA LEU A 241 18.96 7.38 -23.20
C LEU A 241 17.60 7.05 -23.85
N ALA A 242 17.57 6.77 -25.15
CA ALA A 242 16.38 6.30 -25.87
C ALA A 242 15.87 4.96 -25.33
N ARG A 243 16.77 3.98 -25.13
CA ARG A 243 16.43 2.70 -24.48
C ARG A 243 15.85 2.91 -23.08
N TRP A 244 16.46 3.80 -22.30
CA TRP A 244 15.98 4.12 -20.95
C TRP A 244 14.56 4.71 -20.95
N VAL A 245 14.25 5.64 -21.86
CA VAL A 245 12.91 6.22 -22.04
C VAL A 245 11.88 5.13 -22.35
N LEU A 246 12.20 4.18 -23.23
CA LEU A 246 11.31 3.06 -23.54
C LEU A 246 11.05 2.18 -22.32
N THR A 247 12.09 1.87 -21.54
CA THR A 247 11.92 1.14 -20.28
C THR A 247 10.98 1.86 -19.32
N GLN A 248 11.08 3.19 -19.20
CA GLN A 248 10.21 3.96 -18.31
C GLN A 248 8.74 3.91 -18.75
N ARG A 249 8.49 4.06 -20.06
CA ARG A 249 7.13 3.97 -20.60
C ARG A 249 6.53 2.57 -20.46
N GLU A 250 7.35 1.54 -20.62
CA GLU A 250 6.90 0.16 -20.42
C GLU A 250 6.60 -0.13 -18.95
N GLN A 251 7.42 0.36 -18.02
CA GLN A 251 7.14 0.27 -16.59
C GLN A 251 5.88 1.03 -16.21
N TYR A 252 5.64 2.22 -16.79
CA TYR A 252 4.40 2.96 -16.58
C TYR A 252 3.18 2.17 -17.04
N ARG A 253 3.25 1.56 -18.24
CA ARG A 253 2.17 0.74 -18.81
C ARG A 253 1.83 -0.49 -17.97
N ARG A 254 2.80 -1.01 -17.22
CA ARG A 254 2.64 -2.17 -16.33
C ARG A 254 2.41 -1.77 -14.86
N ASP A 255 2.08 -0.51 -14.58
CA ASP A 255 1.90 0.03 -13.23
C ASP A 255 3.13 -0.18 -12.29
N GLY A 256 4.31 -0.34 -12.88
CA GLY A 256 5.56 -0.62 -12.18
C GLY A 256 6.36 0.62 -11.77
N LEU A 257 5.96 1.83 -12.20
CA LEU A 257 6.61 3.07 -11.77
C LEU A 257 6.01 3.61 -10.47
N SER A 258 6.88 3.99 -9.53
CA SER A 258 6.46 4.74 -8.35
C SER A 258 5.88 6.12 -8.71
N ALA A 259 4.97 6.63 -7.88
CA ALA A 259 4.36 7.96 -8.05
C ALA A 259 5.41 9.09 -8.16
N TYR A 260 6.55 8.95 -7.47
CA TYR A 260 7.67 9.88 -7.58
C TYR A 260 8.23 9.93 -9.01
N ARG A 261 8.53 8.77 -9.61
CA ARG A 261 9.08 8.69 -10.97
C ARG A 261 8.08 9.19 -12.00
N ILE A 262 6.79 8.88 -11.81
CA ILE A 262 5.70 9.41 -12.66
C ILE A 262 5.68 10.94 -12.60
N LYS A 263 5.71 11.52 -11.40
CA LYS A 263 5.73 12.98 -11.21
C LYS A 263 6.95 13.62 -11.86
N MET A 264 8.14 13.06 -11.65
CA MET A 264 9.40 13.59 -12.21
C MET A 264 9.44 13.51 -13.73
N LEU A 265 9.00 12.40 -14.33
CA LEU A 265 8.94 12.25 -15.79
C LEU A 265 7.86 13.13 -16.39
N SER A 266 6.68 13.23 -15.78
CA SER A 266 5.59 14.09 -16.25
C SER A 266 5.94 15.58 -16.20
N ALA A 267 6.90 15.97 -15.34
CA ALA A 267 7.42 17.33 -15.29
C ALA A 267 8.46 17.63 -16.39
N LEU A 268 8.90 16.63 -17.17
CA LEU A 268 9.84 16.86 -18.26
C LEU A 268 9.13 17.61 -19.41
N PRO A 269 9.82 18.56 -20.07
CA PRO A 269 9.24 19.27 -21.21
C PRO A 269 8.84 18.28 -22.31
N PHE A 270 7.66 18.46 -22.90
CA PHE A 270 7.13 17.62 -23.98
C PHE A 270 6.98 16.13 -23.65
N TRP A 271 7.01 15.75 -22.36
CA TRP A 271 6.88 14.36 -21.94
C TRP A 271 5.53 13.75 -22.27
N ARG A 272 5.54 12.59 -22.94
CA ARG A 272 4.36 11.81 -23.31
C ARG A 272 4.54 10.36 -22.91
N TRP A 273 3.48 9.78 -22.36
CA TRP A 273 3.45 8.38 -21.95
C TRP A 273 3.07 7.47 -23.11
N GLY A 274 2.13 7.91 -23.96
CA GLY A 274 1.57 7.10 -25.04
C GLY A 274 2.20 7.35 -26.42
N ALA A 275 2.21 6.32 -27.26
CA ALA A 275 2.58 6.45 -28.68
C ALA A 275 1.60 7.34 -29.47
N ARG A 276 0.31 7.31 -29.12
CA ARG A 276 -0.72 8.16 -29.73
C ARG A 276 -0.47 9.65 -29.49
N GLU A 277 -0.08 10.02 -28.27
CA GLU A 277 0.25 11.40 -27.91
C GLU A 277 1.51 11.89 -28.64
N GLN A 278 2.51 11.01 -28.79
CA GLN A 278 3.73 11.33 -29.55
C GLN A 278 3.43 11.54 -31.05
N ALA A 279 2.61 10.67 -31.64
CA ALA A 279 2.18 10.79 -33.02
C ALA A 279 1.38 12.09 -33.24
N TRP A 280 0.53 12.44 -32.28
CA TRP A 280 -0.18 13.72 -32.26
C TRP A 280 0.80 14.91 -32.27
N ASP A 281 1.73 14.98 -31.32
CA ASP A 281 2.67 16.10 -31.21
C ASP A 281 3.57 16.25 -32.45
N ALA A 282 3.99 15.12 -33.04
CA ALA A 282 4.80 15.13 -34.26
C ALA A 282 4.01 15.68 -35.45
N ARG A 283 2.75 15.23 -35.62
CA ARG A 283 1.84 15.71 -36.66
C ARG A 283 1.49 17.18 -36.47
N PHE A 284 1.18 17.59 -35.24
CA PHE A 284 0.90 18.98 -34.89
C PHE A 284 2.11 19.88 -35.16
N ARG A 285 3.34 19.46 -34.87
CA ARG A 285 4.55 20.22 -35.19
C ARG A 285 4.74 20.46 -36.69
N ARG A 286 4.50 19.44 -37.52
CA ARG A 286 4.52 19.60 -38.99
C ARG A 286 3.45 20.60 -39.43
N LEU A 287 2.21 20.37 -39.01
CA LEU A 287 1.07 21.23 -39.32
C LEU A 287 1.31 22.69 -38.90
N ALA A 288 1.81 22.93 -37.69
CA ALA A 288 2.12 24.27 -37.19
C ALA A 288 3.15 24.99 -38.05
N ARG A 289 4.16 24.27 -38.58
CA ARG A 289 5.15 24.83 -39.50
C ARG A 289 4.51 25.25 -40.81
N ASP A 290 3.67 24.38 -41.38
CA ASP A 290 3.07 24.61 -42.69
C ASP A 290 2.00 25.71 -42.63
N VAL A 291 1.20 25.77 -41.55
CA VAL A 291 0.24 26.87 -41.28
C VAL A 291 0.97 28.21 -41.16
N ARG A 292 2.06 28.30 -40.39
CA ARG A 292 2.83 29.56 -40.26
C ARG A 292 3.49 30.01 -41.55
N ARG A 293 3.75 29.08 -42.47
CA ARG A 293 4.30 29.37 -43.81
C ARG A 293 3.22 29.71 -44.85
N GLY A 294 1.95 29.77 -44.45
CA GLY A 294 0.82 29.97 -45.36
C GLY A 294 0.52 28.77 -46.28
N ARG A 295 1.13 27.60 -46.02
CA ARG A 295 1.04 26.39 -46.87
C ARG A 295 -0.03 25.42 -46.36
N PHE A 296 -1.13 25.92 -45.84
CA PHE A 296 -2.22 25.10 -45.30
C PHE A 296 -3.55 25.46 -45.97
N GLY A 297 -4.16 24.50 -46.66
CA GLY A 297 -5.42 24.68 -47.37
C GLY A 297 -6.00 23.38 -47.91
N PRO A 298 -7.12 23.44 -48.65
CA PRO A 298 -7.72 22.30 -49.33
C PRO A 298 -6.70 21.71 -50.33
N GLY A 299 -6.15 20.53 -50.01
CA GLY A 299 -5.04 19.91 -50.74
C GLY A 299 -3.83 19.58 -49.88
N HIS A 300 -3.72 20.15 -48.67
CA HIS A 300 -2.67 19.78 -47.73
C HIS A 300 -2.89 18.35 -47.18
N PRO A 301 -1.85 17.50 -47.04
CA PRO A 301 -1.99 16.11 -46.56
C PRO A 301 -2.67 15.98 -45.20
N ASP A 302 -2.54 16.98 -44.34
CA ASP A 302 -3.15 17.02 -43.01
C ASP A 302 -4.49 17.78 -42.95
N TYR A 303 -5.01 18.27 -44.07
CA TYR A 303 -6.27 19.03 -44.10
C TYR A 303 -7.46 18.21 -43.59
N THR A 304 -7.62 16.98 -44.11
CA THR A 304 -8.68 16.05 -43.71
C THR A 304 -8.57 15.67 -42.23
N TRP A 305 -7.34 15.55 -41.72
CA TRP A 305 -7.10 15.29 -40.31
C TRP A 305 -7.55 16.45 -39.43
N VAL A 306 -7.25 17.70 -39.80
CA VAL A 306 -7.73 18.89 -39.06
C VAL A 306 -9.25 18.95 -39.03
N ILE A 307 -9.92 18.66 -40.15
CA ILE A 307 -11.40 18.57 -40.21
C ILE A 307 -11.92 17.48 -39.26
N ALA A 308 -11.29 16.30 -39.24
CA ALA A 308 -11.64 15.24 -38.31
C ALA A 308 -11.47 15.69 -36.85
N GLN A 309 -10.39 16.40 -36.51
CA GLN A 309 -10.18 16.91 -35.13
C GLN A 309 -11.19 17.98 -34.74
N ARG A 310 -11.62 18.84 -35.67
CA ARG A 310 -12.72 19.79 -35.43
C ARG A 310 -14.03 19.08 -35.12
N ARG A 311 -14.32 17.97 -35.80
CA ARG A 311 -15.49 17.12 -35.48
C ARG A 311 -15.35 16.52 -34.08
N GLN A 312 -14.18 15.97 -33.74
CA GLN A 312 -13.90 15.41 -32.41
C GLN A 312 -14.01 16.47 -31.29
N TYR A 313 -13.60 17.71 -31.55
CA TYR A 313 -13.76 18.83 -30.62
C TYR A 313 -15.24 19.17 -30.38
N ARG A 314 -16.06 19.22 -31.43
CA ARG A 314 -17.51 19.48 -31.30
C ARG A 314 -18.24 18.43 -30.47
N ILE A 315 -17.82 17.17 -30.55
CA ILE A 315 -18.41 16.07 -29.78
C ILE A 315 -17.72 15.85 -28.42
N GLY A 316 -16.85 16.78 -27.99
CA GLY A 316 -16.20 16.74 -26.67
C GLY A 316 -15.17 15.63 -26.48
N ARG A 317 -14.68 15.01 -27.56
CA ARG A 317 -13.71 13.89 -27.51
C ARG A 317 -12.25 14.31 -27.60
N LEU A 318 -11.99 15.59 -27.85
CA LEU A 318 -10.64 16.14 -27.92
C LEU A 318 -10.16 16.53 -26.52
N THR A 319 -8.92 16.19 -26.15
CA THR A 319 -8.39 16.60 -24.85
C THR A 319 -8.21 18.11 -24.79
N THR A 320 -8.26 18.69 -23.58
CA THR A 320 -8.09 20.15 -23.37
C THR A 320 -6.77 20.66 -23.96
N GLU A 321 -5.70 19.88 -23.83
CA GLU A 321 -4.39 20.22 -24.38
C GLU A 321 -4.40 20.23 -25.93
N GLN A 322 -4.98 19.20 -26.54
CA GLN A 322 -5.10 19.11 -28.00
C GLN A 322 -5.97 20.23 -28.58
N ALA A 323 -7.05 20.59 -27.88
CA ALA A 323 -7.92 21.70 -28.25
C ALA A 323 -7.16 23.04 -28.18
N ASN A 324 -6.39 23.27 -27.11
CA ASN A 324 -5.59 24.49 -26.96
C ASN A 324 -4.51 24.59 -28.04
N GLN A 325 -3.86 23.49 -28.40
CA GLN A 325 -2.89 23.43 -29.50
C GLN A 325 -3.53 23.83 -30.84
N LEU A 326 -4.66 23.23 -31.24
CA LEU A 326 -5.34 23.62 -32.49
C LEU A 326 -5.88 25.05 -32.44
N ARG A 327 -6.32 25.54 -31.27
CA ARG A 327 -6.76 26.92 -31.06
C ARG A 327 -5.61 27.91 -31.27
N SER A 328 -4.39 27.58 -30.84
CA SER A 328 -3.20 28.45 -31.02
C SER A 328 -2.81 28.67 -32.49
N LEU A 329 -3.30 27.82 -33.40
CA LEU A 329 -3.12 27.96 -34.85
C LEU A 329 -4.38 28.50 -35.55
N ASN A 330 -5.39 28.98 -34.80
CA ASN A 330 -6.69 29.39 -35.31
C ASN A 330 -7.45 28.31 -36.12
N LEU A 331 -7.13 27.03 -35.92
CA LEU A 331 -7.72 25.92 -36.68
C LEU A 331 -9.09 25.47 -36.17
N LEU A 332 -9.55 25.98 -35.03
CA LEU A 332 -10.85 25.67 -34.43
C LEU A 332 -11.93 26.74 -34.69
N GLY A 333 -11.59 27.85 -35.35
CA GLY A 333 -12.52 28.95 -35.67
C GLY A 333 -13.57 28.61 -36.73
N SER A 334 -14.57 29.47 -36.91
CA SER A 334 -15.70 29.26 -37.84
C SER A 334 -15.25 29.13 -39.31
N ARG A 335 -14.17 29.80 -39.73
CA ARG A 335 -13.49 29.60 -41.01
C ARG A 335 -12.02 29.19 -40.77
N LEU A 336 -11.48 28.29 -41.60
CA LEU A 336 -10.03 28.08 -41.69
C LEU A 336 -9.48 29.30 -42.45
N SER A 337 -9.30 30.44 -41.78
CA SER A 337 -8.73 31.60 -42.46
C SER A 337 -7.28 31.29 -42.80
N LEU A 338 -6.96 31.31 -44.09
CA LEU A 338 -5.60 31.58 -44.56
C LEU A 338 -5.20 32.89 -43.87
N ALA A 339 -4.23 32.81 -42.95
CA ALA A 339 -3.55 34.02 -42.53
C ALA A 339 -2.85 34.57 -43.78
N ALA A 340 -3.27 35.76 -44.20
CA ALA A 340 -2.57 36.57 -45.19
C ALA A 340 -1.23 37.05 -44.62
#